data_AF-A0AAD1E4T1-F1
#
_entry.id   AF-A0AAD1E4T1-F1
#
_cell.length_a   1.000
_cell.length_b   1.000
_cell.length_c   1.000
_cell.angle_alpha   90.00
_cell.angle_beta   90.00
_cell.angle_gamma   90.00
#
_symmetry.space_group_name_H-M   'P 1'
#
loop_
_entity.id
_entity.type
_entity.pdbx_description
1 polymer ?
#
loop_
_entity_poly.entity_id
_entity_poly.type
_entity_poly.pdbx_seq_one_letter_code
_entity_poly.pdbx_strand_id
1 'polypeptide(L)'
;MDNSPLEQLIYQEIALLDQQDFDAWQQLLCDDFHYWIPLRHDQPCPLRESSLLYEDRFLTTLRINRLASARNFSQQPKSRSLHIAQRPAISLDPDGLSARCLTPMLYCEARGDSEWHYPVTVEHQLLCLAGQWKIQRKKVLLLNPSRAFESLQLII
;
A
#
# COMPACT_ATOMS: atom_id res chain seq x y z
N MET A 1 3.04 19.86 -16.33
CA MET A 1 3.62 20.09 -14.99
C MET A 1 4.44 18.86 -14.68
N ASP A 2 5.76 19.01 -14.54
CA ASP A 2 6.63 17.88 -14.26
C ASP A 2 6.42 17.44 -12.81
N ASN A 3 6.01 16.19 -12.62
CA ASN A 3 5.90 15.58 -11.30
C ASN A 3 7.31 15.36 -10.74
N SER A 4 7.51 15.61 -9.45
CA SER A 4 8.78 15.32 -8.76
C SER A 4 9.08 13.81 -8.77
N PRO A 5 10.35 13.38 -8.60
CA PRO A 5 10.70 11.95 -8.54
C PRO A 5 9.93 11.18 -7.46
N LEU A 6 9.61 11.83 -6.34
CA LEU A 6 8.84 11.24 -5.25
C LEU A 6 7.37 11.04 -5.65
N GLU A 7 6.75 12.02 -6.31
CA GLU A 7 5.38 11.86 -6.86
C GLU A 7 5.33 10.76 -7.91
N GLN A 8 6.34 10.71 -8.79
CA GLN A 8 6.45 9.67 -9.81
C GLN A 8 6.54 8.28 -9.18
N LEU A 9 7.31 8.12 -8.10
CA LEU A 9 7.39 6.85 -7.36
C LEU A 9 6.01 6.41 -6.83
N ILE A 10 5.24 7.33 -6.23
CA ILE A 10 3.90 7.01 -5.70
C ILE A 10 2.93 6.67 -6.84
N TYR A 11 2.95 7.42 -7.94
CA TYR A 11 2.10 7.12 -9.10
C TYR A 11 2.49 5.80 -9.77
N GLN A 12 3.78 5.50 -9.85
CA GLN A 12 4.28 4.22 -10.35
C GLN A 12 3.81 3.07 -9.45
N GLU A 13 3.90 3.22 -8.13
CA GLU A 13 3.40 2.22 -7.18
C GLU A 13 1.92 1.90 -7.45
N ILE A 14 1.07 2.93 -7.48
CA ILE A 14 -0.37 2.81 -7.74
C ILE A 14 -0.63 2.08 -9.06
N ALA A 15 0.04 2.49 -10.14
CA ALA A 15 -0.16 1.90 -11.45
C ALA A 15 0.22 0.41 -11.49
N LEU A 16 1.30 0.02 -10.81
CA LEU A 16 1.73 -1.37 -10.72
C LEU A 16 0.77 -2.21 -9.87
N LEU A 17 0.24 -1.66 -8.77
CA LEU A 17 -0.75 -2.35 -7.93
C LEU A 17 -2.07 -2.59 -8.69
N ASP A 18 -2.56 -1.60 -9.44
CA ASP A 18 -3.79 -1.75 -10.26
C ASP A 18 -3.61 -2.77 -11.39
N GLN A 19 -2.41 -2.86 -11.96
CA GLN A 19 -2.04 -3.89 -12.95
C GLN A 19 -1.72 -5.24 -12.31
N GLN A 20 -1.58 -5.29 -10.98
CA GLN A 20 -1.11 -6.45 -10.22
C GLN A 20 0.27 -6.95 -10.68
N ASP A 21 1.13 -6.05 -11.15
CA ASP A 21 2.54 -6.33 -11.42
C ASP A 21 3.34 -6.25 -10.11
N PHE A 22 3.15 -7.28 -9.28
CA PHE A 22 3.75 -7.35 -7.96
C PHE A 22 5.26 -7.56 -7.99
N ASP A 23 5.80 -8.12 -9.08
CA ASP A 23 7.24 -8.31 -9.24
C ASP A 23 7.94 -6.97 -9.42
N ALA A 24 7.41 -6.10 -10.29
CA ALA A 24 7.91 -4.74 -10.45
C ALA A 24 7.64 -3.89 -9.18
N TRP A 25 6.46 -4.02 -8.57
CA TRP A 25 6.14 -3.31 -7.33
C TRP A 25 7.13 -3.63 -6.19
N GLN A 26 7.51 -4.91 -6.04
CA GLN A 26 8.50 -5.32 -5.05
C GLN A 26 9.89 -4.69 -5.26
N GLN A 27 10.24 -4.26 -6.47
CA GLN A 27 11.51 -3.54 -6.73
C GLN A 27 11.51 -2.11 -6.17
N LEU A 28 10.34 -1.52 -5.95
CA LEU A 28 10.18 -0.19 -5.36
C LEU A 28 10.44 -0.16 -3.86
N LEU A 29 10.40 -1.31 -3.18
CA LEU A 29 10.47 -1.37 -1.73
C LEU A 29 11.91 -1.55 -1.24
N CYS A 30 12.18 -1.03 -0.04
CA CYS A 30 13.39 -1.34 0.70
C CYS A 30 13.39 -2.81 1.17
N ASP A 31 14.55 -3.31 1.60
CA ASP A 31 14.69 -4.67 2.13
C ASP A 31 14.00 -4.80 3.50
N ASP A 32 14.03 -3.74 4.31
CA ASP A 32 13.38 -3.61 5.62
C ASP A 32 11.93 -3.08 5.52
N PHE A 33 11.28 -3.27 4.37
CA PHE A 33 9.94 -2.75 4.12
C PHE A 33 8.88 -3.27 5.11
N HIS A 34 7.99 -2.38 5.54
CA HIS A 34 6.83 -2.72 6.36
C HIS A 34 5.52 -2.16 5.80
N TYR A 35 4.50 -3.01 5.74
CA TYR A 35 3.13 -2.68 5.37
C TYR A 35 2.21 -2.74 6.60
N TRP A 36 1.49 -1.66 6.88
CA TRP A 36 0.69 -1.53 8.10
C TRP A 36 -0.70 -0.94 7.86
N ILE A 37 -1.72 -1.64 8.34
CA ILE A 37 -3.09 -1.12 8.48
C ILE A 37 -3.46 -1.19 9.97
N PRO A 38 -3.50 -0.06 10.69
CA PRO A 38 -3.84 -0.05 12.10
C PRO A 38 -5.33 -0.37 12.34
N LEU A 39 -5.64 -0.87 13.54
CA LEU A 39 -7.00 -1.14 14.00
C LEU A 39 -7.78 0.13 14.32
N ARG A 40 -7.08 1.23 14.62
CA ARG A 40 -7.65 2.56 14.92
C ARG A 40 -6.70 3.67 14.47
N HIS A 41 -7.23 4.87 14.26
CA HIS A 41 -6.49 6.02 13.73
C HIS A 41 -5.22 6.37 14.52
N ASP A 42 -5.32 6.32 15.85
CA ASP A 42 -4.32 6.75 16.80
C ASP A 42 -3.52 5.58 17.41
N GLN A 43 -3.51 4.43 16.75
CA GLN A 43 -2.71 3.29 17.20
C GLN A 43 -1.21 3.66 17.16
N PRO A 44 -0.49 3.61 18.30
CA PRO A 44 0.86 4.15 18.39
C PRO A 44 1.90 3.18 17.80
N CYS A 45 1.69 1.87 17.93
CA CYS A 45 2.69 0.88 17.57
C CYS A 45 2.03 -0.44 17.12
N PRO A 46 2.42 -1.01 15.96
CA PRO A 46 1.95 -2.33 15.52
C PRO A 46 2.49 -3.49 16.34
N LEU A 47 3.59 -3.29 17.09
CA LEU A 47 4.24 -4.35 17.87
C LEU A 47 3.67 -4.50 19.29
N ARG A 48 2.85 -3.53 19.74
CA ARG A 48 2.26 -3.50 21.10
C ARG A 48 0.77 -3.81 21.10
N GLU A 49 0.10 -3.62 19.97
CA GLU A 49 -1.34 -3.76 19.81
C GLU A 49 -1.64 -4.46 18.48
N SER A 50 -2.73 -5.23 18.43
CA SER A 50 -3.16 -5.87 17.19
C SER A 50 -3.47 -4.84 16.10
N SER A 51 -3.12 -5.19 14.86
CA SER A 51 -3.39 -4.38 13.67
C SER A 51 -4.36 -5.14 12.76
N LEU A 52 -5.07 -4.44 11.88
CA LEU A 52 -5.82 -5.12 10.81
C LEU A 52 -4.86 -5.87 9.89
N LEU A 53 -3.66 -5.32 9.70
CA LEU A 53 -2.56 -5.93 8.97
C LEU A 53 -1.25 -5.33 9.46
N TYR A 54 -0.26 -6.15 9.78
CA TYR A 54 1.12 -5.69 9.93
C TYR A 54 2.04 -6.76 9.36
N GLU A 55 2.66 -6.45 8.23
CA GLU A 55 3.49 -7.38 7.46
C GLU A 55 4.85 -6.74 7.19
N ASP A 56 5.90 -7.53 7.31
CA ASP A 56 7.19 -7.19 6.72
C ASP A 56 7.21 -7.59 5.23
N ARG A 57 8.30 -7.26 4.54
CA ARG A 57 8.49 -7.63 3.13
C ARG A 57 8.26 -9.12 2.86
N PHE A 58 8.72 -10.00 3.74
CA PHE A 58 8.60 -11.45 3.57
C PHE A 58 7.14 -11.89 3.63
N LEU A 59 6.38 -11.46 4.64
CA LEU A 59 4.96 -11.78 4.79
C LEU A 59 4.13 -11.20 3.63
N THR A 60 4.43 -9.99 3.18
CA THR A 60 3.76 -9.40 2.01
C THR A 60 4.07 -10.18 0.74
N THR A 61 5.30 -10.67 0.56
CA THR A 61 5.68 -11.55 -0.56
C THR A 61 4.91 -12.87 -0.52
N LEU A 62 4.76 -13.49 0.65
CA LEU A 62 3.95 -14.71 0.81
C LEU A 62 2.47 -14.47 0.45
N ARG A 63 1.91 -13.33 0.85
CA ARG A 63 0.55 -12.92 0.48
C ARG A 63 0.41 -12.83 -1.04
N ILE A 64 1.34 -12.16 -1.71
CA ILE A 64 1.36 -12.03 -3.18
C ILE A 64 1.42 -13.41 -3.85
N ASN A 65 2.32 -14.28 -3.41
CA ASN A 65 2.45 -15.63 -3.96
C ASN A 65 1.16 -16.45 -3.81
N ARG A 66 0.43 -16.25 -2.70
CA ARG A 66 -0.88 -16.88 -2.49
C ARG A 66 -1.94 -16.36 -3.47
N LEU A 67 -1.90 -15.07 -3.83
CA LEU A 67 -2.81 -14.50 -4.83
C LEU A 67 -2.56 -15.07 -6.24
N ALA A 68 -1.31 -15.37 -6.58
CA ALA A 68 -0.93 -15.97 -7.87
C ALA A 68 -1.28 -17.46 -7.99
N SER A 69 -1.48 -18.16 -6.87
CA SER A 69 -1.73 -19.60 -6.86
C SER A 69 -3.08 -19.96 -7.47
N ALA A 70 -3.07 -20.81 -8.50
CA ALA A 70 -4.27 -21.36 -9.14
C ALA A 70 -5.18 -22.15 -8.17
N ARG A 71 -4.66 -22.55 -7.00
CA ARG A 71 -5.41 -23.26 -5.96
C ARG A 71 -6.10 -22.32 -4.95
N ASN A 72 -5.98 -21.00 -5.13
CA ASN A 72 -6.65 -20.03 -4.30
C ASN A 72 -8.09 -19.83 -4.77
N PHE A 73 -8.98 -20.77 -4.42
CA PHE A 73 -10.37 -20.78 -4.88
C PHE A 73 -11.16 -19.52 -4.46
N SER A 74 -10.80 -18.86 -3.35
CA SER A 74 -11.43 -17.60 -2.94
C SER A 74 -11.07 -16.40 -3.84
N GLN A 75 -10.09 -16.57 -4.75
CA GLN A 75 -9.71 -15.64 -5.81
C GLN A 75 -10.22 -16.09 -7.19
N GLN A 76 -11.28 -16.91 -7.22
CA GLN A 76 -11.98 -17.29 -8.45
C GLN A 76 -13.44 -16.80 -8.36
N PRO A 77 -13.81 -15.72 -9.08
CA PRO A 77 -13.01 -14.97 -10.07
C PRO A 77 -11.92 -14.09 -9.43
N LYS A 78 -10.94 -13.67 -10.23
CA LYS A 78 -9.79 -12.87 -9.79
C LYS A 78 -10.25 -11.49 -9.30
N SER A 79 -9.79 -11.07 -8.11
CA SER A 79 -9.99 -9.69 -7.63
C SER A 79 -9.32 -8.69 -8.59
N ARG A 80 -9.92 -7.50 -8.75
CA ARG A 80 -9.32 -6.33 -9.42
C ARG A 80 -9.33 -5.16 -8.44
N SER A 81 -8.37 -4.25 -8.57
CA SER A 81 -8.32 -3.02 -7.78
C SER A 81 -8.26 -1.78 -8.66
N LEU A 82 -8.64 -0.65 -8.07
CA LEU A 82 -8.42 0.67 -8.61
C LEU A 82 -8.05 1.63 -7.47
N HIS A 83 -6.96 2.37 -7.61
CA HIS A 83 -6.59 3.42 -6.66
C HIS A 83 -6.91 4.79 -7.27
N ILE A 84 -7.98 5.43 -6.79
CA ILE A 84 -8.34 6.80 -7.19
C ILE A 84 -7.66 7.76 -6.22
N ALA A 85 -6.44 8.16 -6.56
CA ALA A 85 -5.58 8.98 -5.69
C ALA A 85 -5.64 10.47 -6.01
N GLN A 86 -5.59 11.30 -4.96
CA GLN A 86 -5.24 12.71 -5.06
C GLN A 86 -3.72 12.87 -5.25
N ARG A 87 -3.28 14.10 -5.56
CA ARG A 87 -1.85 14.41 -5.57
C ARG A 87 -1.23 14.17 -4.18
N PRO A 88 -0.11 13.43 -4.07
CA PRO A 88 0.57 13.23 -2.80
C PRO A 88 1.07 14.56 -2.22
N ALA A 89 0.86 14.78 -0.93
CA ALA A 89 1.55 15.82 -0.18
C ALA A 89 2.89 15.28 0.30
N ILE A 90 3.98 16.03 0.06
CA ILE A 90 5.35 15.55 0.26
C ILE A 90 6.10 16.46 1.24
N SER A 91 6.74 15.84 2.22
CA SER A 91 7.66 16.48 3.16
C SER A 91 9.02 15.79 3.07
N LEU A 92 10.01 16.51 2.55
CA LEU A 92 11.41 16.05 2.53
C LEU A 92 12.06 16.36 3.89
N ASP A 93 12.82 15.42 4.43
CA ASP A 93 13.58 15.65 5.65
C ASP A 93 14.85 16.49 5.37
N PRO A 94 15.41 17.18 6.39
CA PRO A 94 16.54 18.10 6.19
C PRO A 94 17.81 17.46 5.62
N ASP A 95 17.98 16.15 5.78
CA ASP A 95 19.12 15.40 5.22
C ASP A 95 18.99 15.16 3.71
N GLY A 96 17.81 15.38 3.12
CA GLY A 96 17.50 15.10 1.73
C GLY A 96 17.52 13.61 1.36
N LEU A 97 17.62 12.72 2.35
CA LEU A 97 17.73 11.27 2.18
C LEU A 97 16.47 10.53 2.61
N SER A 98 15.58 11.16 3.37
CA SER A 98 14.27 10.63 3.69
C SER A 98 13.14 11.59 3.36
N ALA A 99 11.97 11.04 3.09
CA ALA A 99 10.76 11.82 2.84
C ALA A 99 9.53 11.10 3.38
N ARG A 100 8.50 11.89 3.71
CA ARG A 100 7.15 11.40 4.01
C ARG A 100 6.19 11.86 2.92
N CYS A 101 5.37 10.94 2.42
CA CYS A 101 4.28 11.25 1.52
C CYS A 101 2.94 10.90 2.16
N LEU A 102 1.94 11.76 1.97
CA LEU A 102 0.55 11.53 2.38
C LEU A 102 -0.35 11.61 1.16
N THR A 103 -1.03 10.51 0.85
CA THR A 103 -1.86 10.39 -0.35
C THR A 103 -3.28 10.00 0.04
N PRO A 104 -4.23 10.95 0.07
CA PRO A 104 -5.66 10.64 0.16
C PRO A 104 -6.11 9.91 -1.10
N MET A 105 -6.84 8.80 -0.94
CA MET A 105 -7.35 8.02 -2.06
C MET A 105 -8.66 7.30 -1.73
N LEU A 106 -9.42 6.98 -2.76
CA LEU A 106 -10.47 5.96 -2.71
C LEU A 106 -9.90 4.68 -3.32
N TYR A 107 -9.73 3.65 -2.50
CA TYR A 107 -9.38 2.31 -2.97
C TYR A 107 -10.64 1.52 -3.24
N CYS A 108 -10.73 0.95 -4.44
CA CYS A 108 -11.82 0.08 -4.87
C CYS A 108 -11.26 -1.32 -5.10
N GLU A 109 -11.96 -2.35 -4.63
CA GLU A 109 -11.69 -3.74 -4.99
C GLU A 109 -12.99 -4.38 -5.51
N ALA A 110 -12.91 -5.13 -6.61
CA ALA A 110 -14.06 -5.84 -7.17
C ALA A 110 -13.72 -7.32 -7.36
N ARG A 111 -14.67 -8.20 -7.04
CA ARG A 111 -14.57 -9.65 -7.29
C ARG A 111 -15.96 -10.24 -7.53
N GLY A 112 -16.15 -10.84 -8.71
CA GLY A 112 -17.46 -11.35 -9.11
C GLY A 112 -18.47 -10.22 -9.19
N ASP A 113 -19.62 -10.40 -8.55
CA ASP A 113 -20.69 -9.38 -8.49
C ASP A 113 -20.52 -8.42 -7.30
N SER A 114 -19.43 -8.55 -6.53
CA SER A 114 -19.16 -7.73 -5.34
C SER A 114 -18.15 -6.63 -5.65
N GLU A 115 -18.38 -5.46 -5.05
CA GLU A 115 -17.50 -4.29 -5.12
C GLU A 115 -17.39 -3.67 -3.72
N TRP A 116 -16.16 -3.36 -3.31
CA TRP A 116 -15.85 -2.78 -2.02
C TRP A 116 -15.07 -1.49 -2.17
N HIS A 117 -15.42 -0.52 -1.33
CA HIS A 117 -14.85 0.83 -1.36
C HIS A 117 -14.28 1.19 0.01
N TYR A 118 -13.03 1.65 -0.02
CA TYR A 118 -12.26 2.01 1.15
C TYR A 118 -11.64 3.40 0.95
N PRO A 119 -12.27 4.46 1.47
CA PRO A 119 -11.63 5.75 1.59
C PRO A 119 -10.45 5.65 2.57
N VAL A 120 -9.25 6.00 2.12
CA VAL A 120 -8.03 5.91 2.92
C VAL A 120 -7.15 7.13 2.74
N THR A 121 -6.24 7.34 3.70
CA THR A 121 -5.01 8.10 3.47
C THR A 121 -3.84 7.15 3.60
N VAL A 122 -3.01 7.08 2.57
CA VAL A 122 -1.78 6.28 2.61
C VAL A 122 -0.62 7.18 2.98
N GLU A 123 0.09 6.80 4.04
CA GLU A 123 1.33 7.41 4.47
C GLU A 123 2.50 6.52 4.03
N HIS A 124 3.41 7.08 3.24
CA HIS A 124 4.68 6.44 2.90
C HIS A 124 5.83 7.08 3.64
N GLN A 125 6.75 6.24 4.12
CA GLN A 125 8.11 6.68 4.45
C GLN A 125 9.03 6.19 3.34
N LEU A 126 9.80 7.13 2.79
CA LEU A 126 10.65 6.93 1.62
C LEU A 126 12.10 7.17 2.01
N LEU A 127 13.00 6.37 1.43
CA LEU A 127 14.44 6.51 1.59
C LEU A 127 15.13 6.62 0.24
N CYS A 128 16.11 7.51 0.15
CA CYS A 128 17.00 7.62 -0.99
C CYS A 128 18.23 6.73 -0.75
N LEU A 129 18.31 5.63 -1.48
CA LEU A 129 19.41 4.67 -1.41
C LEU A 129 20.25 4.78 -2.69
N ALA A 130 21.49 5.23 -2.55
CA ALA A 130 22.42 5.44 -3.67
C ALA A 130 21.82 6.27 -4.83
N GLY A 131 21.02 7.30 -4.51
CA GLY A 131 20.37 8.17 -5.49
C GLY A 131 19.02 7.67 -6.02
N GLN A 132 18.53 6.52 -5.56
CA GLN A 132 17.23 5.97 -5.92
C GLN A 132 16.26 6.00 -4.73
N TRP A 133 15.09 6.59 -4.93
CA TRP A 133 14.02 6.58 -3.93
C TRP A 133 13.33 5.21 -3.87
N LYS A 134 13.12 4.71 -2.65
CA LYS A 134 12.43 3.46 -2.35
C LYS A 134 11.46 3.63 -1.18
N ILE A 135 10.47 2.75 -1.13
CA ILE A 135 9.45 2.71 -0.08
C ILE A 135 9.96 1.86 1.08
N GLN A 136 10.24 2.50 2.22
CA GLN A 136 10.60 1.79 3.45
C GLN A 136 9.36 1.38 4.25
N ARG A 137 8.30 2.20 4.21
CA ARG A 137 7.07 1.90 4.94
C ARG A 137 5.87 2.38 4.18
N LYS A 138 4.82 1.57 4.23
CA LYS A 138 3.49 1.92 3.75
C LYS A 138 2.48 1.73 4.86
N LYS A 139 1.83 2.80 5.30
CA LYS A 139 0.79 2.79 6.33
C LYS A 139 -0.53 3.25 5.72
N VAL A 140 -1.58 2.45 5.83
CA VAL A 140 -2.91 2.79 5.29
C VAL A 140 -3.85 3.16 6.42
N LEU A 141 -4.26 4.42 6.47
CA LEU A 141 -5.24 4.93 7.41
C LEU A 141 -6.62 4.83 6.78
N LEU A 142 -7.38 3.80 7.17
CA LEU A 142 -8.78 3.66 6.77
C LEU A 142 -9.63 4.75 7.42
N LEU A 143 -10.52 5.39 6.66
CA LEU A 143 -11.41 6.43 7.19
C LEU A 143 -12.29 5.89 8.34
N ASN A 144 -12.80 4.66 8.18
CA ASN A 144 -13.60 3.96 9.18
C ASN A 144 -12.99 2.57 9.44
N PRO A 145 -11.99 2.46 10.33
CA PRO A 145 -11.33 1.18 10.61
C PRO A 145 -12.18 0.22 11.46
N SER A 146 -13.28 0.70 12.06
CA SER A 146 -14.20 -0.08 12.89
C SER A 146 -15.29 -0.82 12.11
N ARG A 147 -15.45 -0.57 10.81
CA ARG A 147 -16.46 -1.26 10.00
C ARG A 147 -16.11 -2.74 9.83
N ALA A 148 -17.11 -3.55 9.52
CA ALA A 148 -16.87 -4.89 9.00
C ALA A 148 -16.16 -4.81 7.64
N PHE A 149 -15.14 -5.66 7.46
CA PHE A 149 -14.40 -5.82 6.20
C PHE A 149 -14.74 -7.18 5.59
N GLU A 150 -15.19 -7.17 4.34
CA GLU A 150 -15.49 -8.40 3.61
C GLU A 150 -14.30 -8.85 2.76
N SER A 151 -13.67 -7.93 2.01
CA SER A 151 -12.51 -8.23 1.17
C SER A 151 -11.44 -7.14 1.27
N LEU A 152 -10.26 -7.52 1.77
CA LEU A 152 -9.01 -6.76 1.66
C LEU A 152 -7.92 -7.73 1.24
N GLN A 153 -8.02 -8.22 0.01
CA GLN A 153 -7.18 -9.31 -0.50
C GLN A 153 -5.94 -8.77 -1.21
N LEU A 154 -6.13 -7.73 -2.02
CA LEU A 154 -5.03 -7.05 -2.71
C LEU A 154 -4.38 -6.00 -1.81
N ILE A 155 -3.40 -5.29 -2.35
CA ILE A 155 -2.65 -4.25 -1.67
C ILE A 155 -3.34 -2.91 -1.97
N ILE A 156 -3.69 -2.18 -0.91
CA ILE A 156 -4.12 -0.76 -0.94
C ILE A 156 -2.86 0.09 -1.07
#